data_AF-A0AA88D3B0-F1
#
_entry.id   AF-A0AA88D3B0-F1
#
_cell.length_a   1.000
_cell.length_b   1.000
_cell.length_c   1.000
_cell.angle_alpha   90.00
_cell.angle_beta   90.00
_cell.angle_gamma   90.00
#
_symmetry.space_group_name_H-M   'P 1'
#
loop_
_entity.id
_entity.type
_entity.pdbx_description
1 polymer ?
#
loop_
_entity_poly.entity_id
_entity_poly.type
_entity_poly.pdbx_seq_one_letter_code
_entity_poly.pdbx_strand_id
1 'polypeptide(L)'
;MATSSVTFKSRKEHRKQIEFEKARKAGLASAEVDGDGNVINPHIPGYVTVALGLANQRNWKSAPNCTDKWYDRGATTFQADGYRNGAC
;
A
#
# COMPACT_ATOMS: atom_id res chain seq x y z
N MET A 1 -23.71 12.64 19.48
CA MET A 1 -23.51 13.93 18.79
C MET A 1 -22.03 14.05 18.43
N ALA A 2 -21.65 13.74 17.18
CA ALA A 2 -20.27 13.89 16.73
C ALA A 2 -20.08 15.33 16.25
N THR A 3 -19.41 16.18 17.03
CA THR A 3 -19.07 17.54 16.62
C THR A 3 -17.81 17.47 15.75
N SER A 4 -17.97 17.58 14.44
CA SER A 4 -16.86 17.82 13.50
C SER A 4 -16.41 19.28 13.61
N SER A 5 -15.68 19.60 14.69
CA SER A 5 -14.99 20.89 14.81
C SER A 5 -13.75 20.88 13.91
N VAL A 6 -13.90 21.36 12.67
CA VAL A 6 -12.74 21.77 11.88
C VAL A 6 -12.14 22.98 12.59
N THR A 7 -11.24 22.72 13.54
CA THR A 7 -10.54 23.75 14.29
C THR A 7 -9.58 24.46 13.34
N PHE A 8 -9.92 25.71 13.00
CA PHE A 8 -9.05 26.54 12.19
C PHE A 8 -7.77 26.80 13.00
N LYS A 9 -6.68 26.11 12.66
CA LYS A 9 -5.40 26.29 13.35
C LYS A 9 -4.96 27.74 13.23
N SER A 10 -4.61 28.36 14.35
CA SER A 10 -4.07 29.72 14.34
C SER A 10 -2.77 29.75 13.54
N ARG A 11 -2.44 30.87 12.87
CA ARG A 11 -1.17 31.04 12.14
C ARG A 11 0.06 30.68 12.98
N LYS A 12 0.01 30.96 14.29
CA LYS A 12 1.09 30.61 15.23
C LYS A 12 1.23 29.09 15.38
N GLU A 13 0.12 28.38 15.42
CA GLU A 13 0.09 26.93 15.59
C GLU A 13 0.53 26.20 14.32
N HIS A 14 0.13 26.70 13.16
CA HIS A 14 0.63 26.21 11.87
C HIS A 14 2.15 26.37 11.74
N ARG A 15 2.72 27.51 12.17
CA ARG A 15 4.18 27.72 12.19
C ARG A 15 4.89 26.73 13.11
N LYS A 16 4.39 26.55 14.33
CA LYS A 16 4.91 25.56 15.28
C LYS A 16 4.89 24.13 14.72
N GLN A 17 3.80 23.78 14.03
CA GLN A 17 3.66 22.45 13.42
C GLN A 17 4.70 22.23 12.31
N ILE A 18 4.95 23.23 11.46
CA ILE A 18 6.01 23.17 10.44
C ILE A 18 7.41 23.03 11.09
N GLU A 19 7.68 23.78 12.16
CA GLU A 19 8.95 23.70 12.88
C GLU A 19 9.16 22.31 13.50
N PHE A 20 8.10 21.73 14.07
CA PHE A 20 8.11 20.38 14.62
C PHE A 20 8.38 19.32 13.53
N GLU A 21 7.71 19.42 12.37
CA GLU A 21 7.94 18.53 11.23
C GLU A 21 9.36 18.65 10.68
N LYS A 22 9.93 19.86 10.64
CA LYS A 22 11.33 20.08 10.26
C LYS A 22 12.30 19.43 11.24
N ALA A 23 12.06 19.56 12.54
CA ALA A 23 12.89 18.92 13.56
C ALA A 23 12.83 17.38 13.45
N ARG A 24 11.66 16.81 13.13
CA ARG A 24 11.51 15.37 12.88
C ARG A 24 12.26 14.94 11.62
N LYS A 25 12.16 15.70 10.54
CA LYS A 25 12.90 15.46 9.29
C LYS A 25 14.42 15.58 9.47
N ALA A 26 14.87 16.38 10.44
CA ALA A 26 16.27 16.52 10.82
C ALA A 26 16.74 15.48 11.84
N GLY A 27 15.87 14.59 12.33
CA GLY A 27 16.21 13.58 13.34
C GLY A 27 16.39 14.12 14.76
N LEU A 28 16.04 15.39 15.02
CA LEU A 28 16.12 16.04 16.33
C LEU A 28 14.91 15.73 17.22
N ALA A 29 13.75 15.47 16.62
CA ALA A 29 12.51 15.15 17.30
C ALA A 29 12.07 13.72 16.99
N SER A 30 11.45 13.07 17.99
CA SER A 30 10.94 11.70 17.85
C SER A 30 9.92 11.58 16.72
N ALA A 31 9.96 10.45 16.02
CA ALA A 31 8.97 10.12 15.01
C ALA A 31 7.61 9.81 15.66
N GLU A 32 6.55 10.07 14.90
CA GLU A 32 5.17 9.74 15.24
C GLU A 32 4.94 8.26 15.05
N VAL A 33 4.07 7.73 15.88
CA VAL A 33 3.68 6.33 15.89
C VAL A 33 2.27 6.25 15.32
N ASP A 34 2.04 5.35 14.38
CA ASP A 34 0.70 5.09 13.85
C ASP A 34 -0.21 4.36 14.87
N GLY A 35 -1.48 4.17 14.54
CA GLY A 35 -2.42 3.44 15.41
C GLY A 35 -2.08 1.97 15.65
N ASP A 36 -1.25 1.37 14.78
CA ASP A 36 -0.77 -0.01 14.87
C ASP A 36 0.56 -0.12 15.64
N GLY A 37 1.10 1.00 16.16
CA GLY A 37 2.38 1.03 16.88
C GLY A 37 3.62 1.13 15.99
N ASN A 38 3.48 1.33 14.67
CA ASN A 38 4.60 1.47 13.77
C ASN A 38 5.13 2.91 13.75
N VAL A 39 6.46 3.04 13.72
CA VAL A 39 7.11 4.34 13.60
C VAL A 39 6.99 4.85 12.16
N ILE A 40 6.35 6.01 11.99
CA ILE A 40 6.17 6.66 10.69
C ILE A 40 7.43 7.44 10.32
N ASN A 41 8.03 7.13 9.16
CA ASN A 41 9.20 7.84 8.67
C ASN A 41 8.89 9.34 8.41
N PRO A 42 9.61 10.29 9.06
CA PRO A 42 9.42 11.74 8.89
C PRO A 42 9.63 12.29 7.47
N HIS A 43 10.22 11.51 6.57
CA HIS A 43 10.44 11.91 5.18
C HIS A 43 9.26 11.57 4.24
N ILE A 44 8.25 10.84 4.73
CA ILE A 44 7.04 10.56 3.95
C ILE A 44 6.26 11.88 3.78
N PRO A 45 5.89 12.28 2.54
CA PRO A 45 5.09 13.47 2.34
C PRO A 45 3.75 13.41 3.08
N GLY A 46 3.33 14.49 3.75
CA GLY A 46 2.15 14.47 4.63
C GLY A 46 0.83 14.05 3.96
N TYR A 47 0.64 14.28 2.65
CA TYR A 47 -0.58 13.84 1.96
C TYR A 47 -0.71 12.32 1.91
N VAL A 48 0.42 11.60 1.95
CA VAL A 48 0.50 10.14 1.90
C VAL A 48 0.03 9.52 3.23
N THR A 49 0.26 10.21 4.35
CA THR A 49 -0.17 9.76 5.68
C THR A 49 -1.57 10.25 6.06
N VAL A 50 -1.95 11.48 5.68
CA VAL A 50 -3.19 12.14 6.13
C VAL A 50 -4.44 11.65 5.40
N ALA A 51 -4.37 11.36 4.10
CA ALA A 51 -5.58 11.11 3.31
C ALA A 51 -6.28 9.80 3.69
N LEU A 52 -5.51 8.75 3.97
CA LEU A 52 -6.01 7.39 4.10
C LEU A 52 -5.16 6.51 5.05
N GLY A 53 -4.13 7.05 5.71
CA GLY A 53 -3.22 6.30 6.57
C GLY A 53 -2.23 5.41 5.82
N LEU A 54 -1.14 5.02 6.50
CA LEU A 54 -0.08 4.18 5.92
C LEU A 54 -0.55 2.76 5.57
N ALA A 55 -1.56 2.25 6.30
CA ALA A 55 -2.15 0.94 6.03
C ALA A 55 -2.71 0.83 4.60
N ASN A 56 -3.27 1.91 4.06
CA ASN A 56 -3.83 1.92 2.70
C ASN A 56 -2.77 1.95 1.59
N GLN A 57 -1.49 2.15 1.91
CA GLN A 57 -0.39 1.98 0.96
C GLN A 57 0.11 0.55 0.88
N ARG A 58 -0.32 -0.33 1.80
CA ARG A 58 0.02 -1.76 1.73
C ARG A 58 -0.67 -2.38 0.52
N ASN A 59 -0.05 -3.43 -0.01
CA ASN A 59 -0.67 -4.18 -1.09
C ASN A 59 -2.03 -4.72 -0.62
N TRP A 60 -3.11 -4.26 -1.23
CA TRP A 60 -4.47 -4.65 -0.88
C TRP A 60 -4.80 -6.08 -1.31
N LYS A 61 -4.03 -6.65 -2.24
CA LYS A 61 -4.10 -8.07 -2.62
C LYS A 61 -3.00 -8.84 -1.91
N SER A 62 -3.33 -9.97 -1.30
CA SER A 62 -2.34 -11.03 -1.09
C SER A 62 -1.78 -11.45 -2.45
N ALA A 63 -0.48 -11.73 -2.51
CA ALA A 63 0.14 -12.19 -3.76
C ALA A 63 -0.70 -13.34 -4.33
N PRO A 64 -1.05 -13.33 -5.64
CA PRO A 64 -1.69 -14.48 -6.23
C PRO A 64 -0.78 -15.68 -5.95
N ASN A 65 -1.36 -16.79 -5.50
CA ASN A 65 -0.64 -18.05 -5.36
C ASN A 65 -0.14 -18.46 -6.74
N CYS A 66 1.01 -17.92 -7.14
CA CYS A 66 1.66 -18.23 -8.40
C CYS A 66 2.25 -19.62 -8.19
N THR A 67 1.45 -20.64 -8.47
CA THR A 67 1.99 -21.97 -8.69
C THR A 67 2.75 -21.89 -10.01
N ASP A 68 3.99 -22.38 -10.08
CA ASP A 68 4.82 -22.47 -11.30
C ASP A 68 4.20 -23.33 -12.43
N LYS A 69 2.92 -23.69 -12.31
CA LYS A 69 2.14 -24.39 -13.29
C LYS A 69 1.87 -23.46 -14.47
N TRP A 70 2.55 -23.73 -15.58
CA TRP A 70 2.31 -23.11 -16.87
C TRP A 70 1.44 -24.02 -17.75
N TYR A 71 0.91 -23.49 -18.86
CA TYR A 71 0.25 -24.33 -19.88
C TYR A 71 1.25 -25.29 -20.52
N ASP A 72 0.85 -26.54 -20.72
CA ASP A 72 1.67 -27.55 -21.41
C ASP A 72 1.75 -27.26 -22.92
N ARG A 73 2.65 -26.35 -23.30
CA ARG A 73 2.93 -26.03 -24.71
C ARG A 73 3.70 -27.18 -25.36
N GLY A 74 3.20 -27.66 -26.51
CA GLY A 74 3.82 -28.76 -27.24
C GLY A 74 3.50 -30.14 -26.69
N ALA A 75 2.54 -30.25 -25.75
CA ALA A 75 1.99 -31.54 -25.36
C ALA A 75 1.31 -32.19 -26.57
N THR A 76 1.96 -33.18 -27.15
CA THR A 76 1.31 -34.07 -28.10
C THR A 76 0.34 -34.94 -27.32
N THR A 77 -0.94 -34.83 -27.63
CA THR A 77 -1.91 -35.84 -27.24
C THR A 77 -1.59 -37.16 -27.96
N PHE A 78 -2.31 -38.22 -27.60
CA PHE A 78 -2.20 -39.52 -28.27
C PHE A 78 -2.32 -39.37 -29.80
N GLN A 79 -1.30 -39.84 -30.52
CA GLN A 79 -1.33 -39.94 -31.98
C GLN A 79 -2.15 -41.17 -32.37
N ALA A 80 -3.22 -40.96 -33.13
CA ALA A 80 -4.04 -42.05 -33.62
C ALA A 80 -3.50 -42.56 -34.96
N ASP A 81 -3.38 -43.88 -35.10
CA ASP A 81 -2.96 -44.54 -36.35
C ASP A 81 -4.08 -44.62 -37.40
N GLY A 82 -5.28 -44.15 -37.06
CA GLY A 82 -6.45 -44.26 -37.90
C GLY A 82 -7.47 -43.16 -37.66
N TYR A 83 -8.32 -42.95 -38.67
CA TYR A 83 -9.38 -41.95 -38.66
C TYR A 83 -10.41 -42.21 -37.54
N ARG A 84 -10.83 -41.14 -36.86
CA ARG A 84 -11.84 -41.16 -35.80
C ARG A 84 -12.92 -40.12 -36.09
N ASN A 85 -14.18 -40.56 -36.12
CA ASN A 85 -15.32 -39.66 -36.28
C ASN A 85 -15.35 -38.61 -35.16
N GLY A 86 -15.39 -37.32 -35.52
CA GLY A 86 -15.41 -36.20 -34.57
C GLY A 86 -14.04 -35.56 -34.29
N ALA A 87 -12.96 -36.07 -34.87
CA ALA A 87 -11.74 -35.29 -35.05
C ALA A 87 -11.99 -34.20 -36.11
N CYS A 88 -11.42 -33.00 -35.89
CA CYS A 88 -11.41 -31.91 -36.87
C CYS A 88 -10.53 -32.24 -38.08
#